data_AF-U6MP74-F1
#
_entry.id   AF-U6MP74-F1
#
_cell.length_a   1.000
_cell.length_b   1.000
_cell.length_c   1.000
_cell.angle_alpha   90.00
_cell.angle_beta   90.00
_cell.angle_gamma   90.00
#
_symmetry.space_group_name_H-M   'P 1'
#
loop_
_entity.id
_entity.type
_entity.pdbx_description
1 polymer ?
#
loop_
_entity_poly.entity_id
_entity_poly.type
_entity_poly.pdbx_seq_one_letter_code
_entity_poly.pdbx_strand_id
1 'polypeptide(L)'
;METQLLRGKAEVKKAQQQQQELKRTQLKLEEQMKMEEQLRLERDKGLETCLFLETLVSDRAAQLKSLSNEFELLNEKFNLKENGFSKLQNKYKKDTQTLLQQIQQLQIQLSLEQTINRGFVPPEEDARIRSLAVWNEVKKEWEIPNAHLAGNEVEGLLYEAAAQVQQQQQQQQQQQQQQQQQPRCFNAVV
;
A
#
# COMPACT_ATOMS: atom_id res chain seq x y z
N MET A 1 -109.36 54.72 -18.00
CA MET A 1 -108.92 53.33 -18.25
C MET A 1 -107.84 53.24 -19.35
N GLU A 2 -107.89 54.06 -20.39
CA GLU A 2 -106.90 54.07 -21.49
C GLU A 2 -105.46 54.39 -21.06
N THR A 3 -105.29 55.34 -20.12
CA THR A 3 -103.99 55.75 -19.57
C THR A 3 -103.31 54.65 -18.74
N GLN A 4 -104.07 53.79 -18.07
CA GLN A 4 -103.53 52.63 -17.33
C GLN A 4 -103.10 51.51 -18.28
N LEU A 5 -103.83 51.28 -19.38
CA LEU A 5 -103.47 50.33 -20.44
C LEU A 5 -102.22 50.76 -21.22
N LEU A 6 -102.07 52.06 -21.52
CA LEU A 6 -100.86 52.60 -22.16
C LEU A 6 -99.62 52.47 -21.26
N ARG A 7 -99.78 52.69 -19.95
CA ARG A 7 -98.71 52.48 -18.96
C ARG A 7 -98.31 51.01 -18.85
N GLY A 8 -99.29 50.09 -18.84
CA GLY A 8 -99.04 48.65 -18.88
C GLY A 8 -98.31 48.19 -20.14
N LYS A 9 -98.64 48.73 -21.33
CA LYS A 9 -97.92 48.40 -22.58
C LYS A 9 -96.46 48.88 -22.57
N ALA A 10 -96.19 50.06 -22.00
CA ALA A 10 -94.83 50.58 -21.85
C ALA A 10 -94.00 49.76 -20.84
N GLU A 11 -94.61 49.36 -19.72
CA GLU A 11 -93.99 48.51 -18.71
C GLU A 11 -93.69 47.10 -19.25
N VAL A 12 -94.61 46.51 -20.03
CA VAL A 12 -94.38 45.22 -20.71
C VAL A 12 -93.20 45.31 -21.69
N LYS A 13 -93.11 46.37 -22.50
CA LYS A 13 -91.99 46.55 -23.44
C LYS A 13 -90.65 46.71 -22.72
N LYS A 14 -90.63 47.41 -21.58
CA LYS A 14 -89.44 47.60 -20.74
C LYS A 14 -89.01 46.29 -20.08
N ALA A 15 -89.94 45.50 -19.56
CA ALA A 15 -89.68 44.17 -19.01
C ALA A 15 -89.12 43.21 -20.09
N GLN A 16 -89.62 43.30 -21.32
CA GLN A 16 -89.14 42.48 -22.45
C GLN A 16 -87.71 42.83 -22.86
N GLN A 17 -87.35 44.12 -22.85
CA GLN A 17 -85.98 44.58 -23.08
C GLN A 17 -85.02 44.12 -21.98
N GLN A 18 -85.42 44.26 -20.72
CA GLN A 18 -84.65 43.77 -19.57
C GLN A 18 -84.46 42.24 -19.63
N GLN A 19 -85.48 41.50 -20.05
CA GLN A 19 -85.38 40.06 -20.21
C GLN A 19 -84.43 39.64 -21.35
N GLN A 20 -84.39 40.40 -22.45
CA GLN A 20 -83.40 40.18 -23.52
C GLN A 20 -81.97 40.53 -23.09
N GLU A 21 -81.80 41.62 -22.35
CA GLU A 21 -80.49 42.00 -21.79
C GLU A 21 -79.99 40.97 -20.79
N LEU A 22 -80.84 40.52 -19.87
CA LEU A 22 -80.52 39.45 -18.91
C LEU A 22 -80.11 38.15 -19.60
N LYS A 23 -80.79 37.75 -20.68
CA LYS A 23 -80.39 36.58 -21.47
C LYS A 23 -79.02 36.76 -22.14
N ARG A 24 -78.74 37.95 -22.67
CA ARG A 24 -77.42 38.26 -23.28
C ARG A 24 -76.30 38.30 -22.25
N THR A 25 -76.55 38.84 -21.06
CA THR A 25 -75.55 38.86 -19.99
C THR A 25 -75.32 37.48 -19.41
N GLN A 26 -76.37 36.66 -19.26
CA GLN A 26 -76.25 35.26 -18.84
C GLN A 26 -75.38 34.44 -19.82
N LEU A 27 -75.63 34.55 -21.13
CA LEU A 27 -74.82 33.86 -22.14
C LEU A 27 -73.34 34.28 -22.08
N LYS A 28 -73.06 35.59 -21.97
CA LYS A 28 -71.69 36.09 -21.84
C LYS A 28 -71.01 35.61 -20.57
N LEU A 29 -71.76 35.55 -19.46
CA LEU A 29 -71.24 35.06 -18.19
C LEU A 29 -70.90 33.57 -18.30
N GLU A 30 -71.76 32.76 -18.91
CA GLU A 30 -71.50 31.34 -19.15
C GLU A 30 -70.28 31.11 -20.05
N GLU A 31 -70.12 31.92 -21.12
CA GLU A 31 -68.94 31.87 -21.99
C GLU A 31 -67.66 32.23 -21.24
N GLN A 32 -67.69 33.28 -20.41
CA GLN A 32 -66.57 33.67 -19.56
C GLN A 32 -66.22 32.60 -18.54
N MET A 33 -67.21 32.00 -17.88
CA MET A 33 -66.99 30.91 -16.93
C MET A 33 -66.33 29.70 -17.59
N LYS A 34 -66.78 29.32 -18.80
CA LYS A 34 -66.15 28.23 -19.57
C LYS A 34 -64.71 28.54 -19.95
N MET A 35 -64.44 29.77 -20.38
CA MET A 35 -63.08 30.20 -20.72
C MET A 35 -62.17 30.21 -19.48
N GLU A 36 -62.64 30.74 -18.35
CA GLU A 36 -61.90 30.72 -17.09
C GLU A 36 -61.59 29.30 -16.61
N GLU A 37 -62.55 28.38 -16.74
CA GLU A 37 -62.35 26.98 -16.38
C GLU A 37 -61.33 26.30 -17.29
N GLN A 38 -61.36 26.56 -18.60
CA GLN A 38 -60.34 26.06 -19.54
C GLN A 38 -58.95 26.59 -19.20
N LEU A 39 -58.81 27.90 -18.96
CA LEU A 39 -57.55 28.52 -18.58
C LEU A 39 -57.03 27.97 -17.24
N ARG A 40 -57.93 27.69 -16.29
CA ARG A 40 -57.56 27.06 -15.02
C ARG A 40 -57.01 25.65 -15.24
N LEU A 41 -57.69 24.83 -16.05
CA LEU A 41 -57.23 23.46 -16.37
C LEU A 41 -55.87 23.46 -17.09
N GLU A 42 -55.65 24.38 -18.04
CA GLU A 42 -54.36 24.52 -18.72
C GLU A 42 -53.26 24.93 -17.77
N ARG A 43 -53.53 25.89 -16.87
CA ARG A 43 -52.58 26.32 -15.84
C ARG A 43 -52.24 25.19 -14.88
N ASP A 44 -53.23 24.43 -14.43
CA ASP A 44 -53.03 23.30 -13.51
C ASP A 44 -52.18 22.20 -14.17
N LYS A 45 -52.43 21.88 -15.45
CA LYS A 45 -51.59 20.96 -16.23
C LYS A 45 -50.16 21.46 -16.43
N GLY A 46 -50.01 22.77 -16.68
CA GLY A 46 -48.69 23.41 -16.80
C GLY A 46 -47.89 23.29 -15.50
N LEU A 47 -48.54 23.57 -14.36
CA LEU A 47 -47.95 23.42 -13.03
C LEU A 47 -47.52 21.97 -12.75
N GLU A 48 -48.37 20.99 -13.04
CA GLU A 48 -48.04 19.58 -12.85
C GLU A 48 -46.82 19.16 -13.69
N THR A 49 -46.75 19.64 -14.94
CA THR A 49 -45.60 19.38 -15.82
C THR A 49 -44.31 20.00 -15.28
N CYS A 50 -44.37 21.24 -14.79
CA CYS A 50 -43.22 21.91 -14.18
C CYS A 50 -42.73 21.16 -12.94
N LEU A 51 -43.62 20.78 -12.03
CA LEU A 51 -43.27 20.03 -10.82
C LEU A 51 -42.66 18.65 -11.15
N PHE A 52 -43.17 17.97 -12.17
CA PHE A 52 -42.60 16.71 -12.65
C PHE A 52 -41.18 16.90 -13.17
N LEU A 53 -40.95 17.93 -13.99
CA LEU A 53 -39.63 18.24 -14.52
C LEU A 53 -38.63 18.65 -13.43
N GLU A 54 -39.04 19.47 -12.47
CA GLU A 54 -38.22 19.84 -11.32
C GLU A 54 -37.77 18.61 -10.51
N THR A 55 -38.70 17.68 -10.28
CA THR A 55 -38.39 16.42 -9.58
C THR A 55 -37.35 15.61 -10.35
N LEU A 56 -37.55 15.44 -11.66
CA LEU A 56 -36.62 14.67 -12.50
C LEU A 56 -35.23 15.32 -12.59
N VAL A 57 -35.18 16.65 -12.68
CA VAL A 57 -33.92 17.40 -12.68
C VAL A 57 -33.21 17.27 -11.33
N SER A 58 -33.94 17.38 -10.21
CA SER A 58 -33.39 17.21 -8.87
C SER A 58 -32.80 15.81 -8.67
N ASP A 59 -33.53 14.77 -9.08
CA ASP A 59 -33.06 13.38 -8.99
C ASP A 59 -31.79 13.16 -9.81
N ARG A 60 -31.74 13.68 -11.03
CA ARG A 60 -30.53 13.58 -11.87
C ARG A 60 -29.36 14.38 -11.30
N ALA A 61 -29.60 15.56 -10.74
CA ALA A 61 -28.56 16.34 -10.08
C ALA A 61 -27.97 15.59 -8.87
N ALA A 62 -28.82 14.92 -8.09
CA ALA A 62 -28.38 14.08 -6.97
C ALA A 62 -27.53 12.90 -7.45
N GLN A 63 -27.94 12.20 -8.51
CA GLN A 63 -27.17 11.10 -9.11
C GLN A 63 -25.81 11.57 -9.64
N LEU A 64 -25.77 12.69 -10.37
CA LEU A 64 -24.52 13.27 -10.87
C LEU A 64 -23.57 13.64 -9.74
N LYS A 65 -24.09 14.21 -8.65
CA LYS A 65 -23.29 14.53 -7.47
C LYS A 65 -22.72 13.28 -6.82
N SER A 66 -23.51 12.22 -6.67
CA SER A 66 -23.04 10.93 -6.16
C SER A 66 -21.92 10.35 -7.03
N LEU A 67 -22.12 10.34 -8.35
CA LEU A 67 -21.13 9.80 -9.29
C LEU A 67 -19.84 10.64 -9.30
N SER A 68 -19.95 11.97 -9.20
CA SER A 68 -18.79 12.85 -9.09
C SER A 68 -17.97 12.54 -7.85
N ASN A 69 -18.62 12.36 -6.69
CA ASN A 69 -17.94 12.00 -5.46
C ASN A 69 -17.24 10.63 -5.56
N GLU A 70 -17.90 9.64 -6.16
CA GLU A 70 -17.29 8.32 -6.39
C GLU A 70 -16.07 8.41 -7.32
N PHE A 71 -16.16 9.22 -8.37
CA PHE A 71 -15.06 9.45 -9.29
C PHE A 71 -13.88 10.13 -8.59
N GLU A 72 -14.12 11.16 -7.77
CA GLU A 72 -13.08 11.82 -6.97
C GLU A 72 -12.39 10.84 -6.04
N LEU A 73 -13.15 10.03 -5.29
CA LEU A 73 -12.60 8.98 -4.42
C LEU A 73 -11.79 7.95 -5.19
N LEU A 74 -12.24 7.54 -6.37
CA LEU A 74 -11.51 6.61 -7.22
C LEU A 74 -10.21 7.23 -7.74
N ASN A 75 -10.24 8.50 -8.15
CA ASN A 75 -9.09 9.24 -8.62
C ASN A 75 -8.05 9.42 -7.51
N GLU A 76 -8.46 9.75 -6.28
CA GLU A 76 -7.57 9.80 -5.12
C GLU A 76 -6.89 8.45 -4.86
N LYS A 77 -7.65 7.36 -4.87
CA LYS A 77 -7.11 5.99 -4.72
C LYS A 77 -6.13 5.64 -5.84
N PHE A 78 -6.43 6.03 -7.07
CA PHE A 78 -5.56 5.82 -8.22
C PHE A 78 -4.24 6.57 -8.05
N ASN A 79 -4.31 7.88 -7.77
CA ASN A 79 -3.13 8.72 -7.55
C ASN A 79 -2.27 8.22 -6.39
N LEU A 80 -2.87 7.74 -5.31
CA LEU A 80 -2.13 7.16 -4.18
C LEU A 80 -1.36 5.90 -4.60
N LYS A 81 -1.99 5.01 -5.38
CA LYS A 81 -1.34 3.80 -5.91
C LYS A 81 -0.25 4.13 -6.92
N GLU A 82 -0.49 5.08 -7.82
CA GLU A 82 0.50 5.52 -8.81
C GLU A 82 1.73 6.11 -8.14
N ASN A 83 1.53 6.98 -7.14
CA ASN A 83 2.61 7.52 -6.31
C ASN A 83 3.36 6.42 -5.56
N GLY A 84 2.65 5.43 -5.01
CA GLY A 84 3.24 4.26 -4.37
C GLY A 84 4.11 3.45 -5.33
N PHE A 85 3.62 3.20 -6.54
CA PHE A 85 4.34 2.49 -7.60
C PHE A 85 5.61 3.24 -8.03
N SER A 86 5.51 4.55 -8.25
CA SER A 86 6.66 5.41 -8.61
C SER A 86 7.74 5.38 -7.53
N LYS A 87 7.35 5.50 -6.25
CA LYS A 87 8.29 5.38 -5.11
C LYS A 87 8.95 4.01 -5.07
N LEU A 88 8.19 2.94 -5.28
CA LEU A 88 8.72 1.57 -5.29
C LEU A 88 9.70 1.36 -6.46
N GLN A 89 9.38 1.85 -7.64
CA GLN A 89 10.25 1.78 -8.81
C GLN A 89 11.56 2.53 -8.59
N ASN A 90 11.51 3.72 -7.98
CA ASN A 90 12.70 4.49 -7.64
C ASN A 90 13.56 3.78 -6.60
N LYS A 91 12.94 3.18 -5.57
CA LYS A 91 13.66 2.36 -4.59
C LYS A 91 14.34 1.17 -5.26
N TYR A 92 13.63 0.43 -6.11
CA TYR A 92 14.18 -0.70 -6.84
C TYR A 92 15.39 -0.31 -7.71
N LYS A 93 15.29 0.81 -8.46
CA LYS A 93 16.42 1.33 -9.24
C LYS A 93 17.63 1.69 -8.37
N LYS A 94 17.39 2.29 -7.20
CA LYS A 94 18.45 2.63 -6.25
C LYS A 94 19.10 1.38 -5.66
N ASP A 95 18.30 0.41 -5.23
CA ASP A 95 18.78 -0.83 -4.62
C ASP A 95 19.58 -1.65 -5.64
N THR A 96 19.09 -1.78 -6.88
CA THR A 96 19.82 -2.44 -7.97
C THR A 96 21.13 -1.75 -8.31
N GLN A 97 21.15 -0.41 -8.39
CA GLN A 97 22.38 0.35 -8.61
C GLN A 97 23.39 0.12 -7.48
N THR A 98 22.92 0.10 -6.23
CA THR A 98 23.78 -0.11 -5.05
C THR A 98 24.38 -1.52 -5.05
N LEU A 99 23.57 -2.54 -5.34
CA LEU A 99 24.03 -3.92 -5.45
C LEU A 99 25.03 -4.09 -6.60
N LEU A 100 24.79 -3.43 -7.74
CA LEU A 100 25.72 -3.47 -8.87
C LEU A 100 27.06 -2.82 -8.52
N GLN A 101 27.06 -1.71 -7.78
CA GLN A 101 28.29 -1.09 -7.27
C GLN A 101 29.03 -2.02 -6.29
N GLN A 102 28.32 -2.69 -5.39
CA GLN A 102 28.92 -3.67 -4.48
C GLN A 102 29.54 -4.85 -5.24
N ILE A 103 28.86 -5.38 -6.26
CA ILE A 103 29.39 -6.44 -7.12
C ILE A 103 30.67 -5.98 -7.82
N GLN A 104 30.67 -4.77 -8.39
CA GLN A 104 31.87 -4.23 -9.04
C GLN A 104 33.03 -4.07 -8.05
N GLN A 105 32.77 -3.59 -6.84
CA GLN A 105 33.80 -3.47 -5.80
C GLN A 105 34.37 -4.83 -5.39
N LEU A 106 33.51 -5.83 -5.19
CA LEU A 106 33.92 -7.19 -4.87
C LEU A 106 34.74 -7.82 -6.01
N GLN A 107 34.38 -7.56 -7.28
CA GLN A 107 35.14 -8.02 -8.43
C GLN A 107 36.54 -7.39 -8.47
N ILE A 108 36.66 -6.09 -8.16
CA ILE A 108 37.96 -5.41 -8.07
C ILE A 108 38.81 -6.03 -6.95
N GLN A 109 38.24 -6.26 -5.77
CA GLN A 109 38.93 -6.89 -4.64
C GLN A 109 39.38 -8.32 -4.99
N LEU A 110 38.50 -9.12 -5.58
CA LEU A 110 38.83 -10.48 -5.99
C LEU A 110 39.92 -10.51 -7.07
N SER A 111 39.90 -9.57 -8.02
CA SER A 111 40.96 -9.42 -9.02
C SER A 111 42.30 -9.03 -8.38
N LEU A 112 42.30 -8.20 -7.34
CA LEU A 112 43.50 -7.84 -6.60
C LEU A 112 44.08 -9.06 -5.89
N GLU A 113 43.27 -9.80 -5.13
CA GLU A 113 43.69 -11.03 -4.43
C GLU A 113 44.23 -12.08 -5.40
N GLN A 114 43.59 -12.26 -6.57
CA GLN A 114 44.10 -13.15 -7.62
C GLN A 114 45.47 -12.70 -8.14
N THR A 115 45.69 -11.39 -8.28
CA THR A 115 46.96 -10.83 -8.75
C THR A 115 48.06 -11.03 -7.72
N ILE A 116 47.76 -10.79 -6.44
CA ILE A 116 48.67 -11.07 -5.32
C ILE A 116 49.04 -12.55 -5.30
N ASN A 117 48.04 -13.45 -5.30
CA ASN A 117 48.27 -14.90 -5.27
C ASN A 117 49.14 -15.38 -6.43
N ARG A 118 48.93 -14.86 -7.65
CA ARG A 118 49.79 -15.17 -8.81
C ARG A 118 51.26 -14.73 -8.63
N GLY A 119 51.52 -13.71 -7.82
CA GLY A 119 52.86 -13.24 -7.53
C GLY A 119 53.60 -14.07 -6.47
N PHE A 120 52.87 -14.73 -5.56
CA PHE A 120 53.45 -15.45 -4.42
C PHE A 120 53.35 -16.98 -4.51
N VAL A 121 52.37 -17.51 -5.24
CA VAL A 121 52.12 -18.96 -5.35
C VAL A 121 52.54 -19.45 -6.73
N PRO A 122 53.48 -20.41 -6.82
CA PRO A 122 53.83 -21.03 -8.10
C PRO A 122 52.60 -21.64 -8.80
N PRO A 123 52.50 -21.55 -10.15
CA PRO A 123 51.31 -22.01 -10.88
C PRO A 123 50.95 -23.49 -10.64
N GLU A 124 51.96 -24.35 -10.47
CA GLU A 124 51.77 -25.78 -10.20
C GLU A 124 51.10 -26.02 -8.84
N GLU A 125 51.49 -25.23 -7.84
CA GLU A 125 50.97 -25.33 -6.47
C GLU A 125 49.57 -24.73 -6.36
N ASP A 126 49.29 -23.61 -7.05
CA ASP A 126 47.93 -23.05 -7.15
C ASP A 126 46.96 -24.03 -7.81
N ALA A 127 47.38 -24.70 -8.89
CA ALA A 127 46.58 -25.75 -9.55
C ALA A 127 46.31 -26.93 -8.61
N ARG A 128 47.32 -27.38 -7.87
CA ARG A 128 47.19 -28.45 -6.87
C ARG A 128 46.19 -28.08 -5.78
N ILE A 129 46.32 -26.89 -5.19
CA ILE A 129 45.42 -26.39 -4.13
C ILE A 129 43.97 -26.30 -4.62
N ARG A 130 43.74 -25.73 -5.81
CA ARG A 130 42.40 -25.62 -6.41
C ARG A 130 41.74 -26.98 -6.65
N SER A 131 42.52 -27.99 -7.02
CA SER A 131 41.99 -29.35 -7.25
C SER A 131 41.51 -30.04 -5.97
N LEU A 132 42.04 -29.64 -4.81
CA LEU A 132 41.70 -30.18 -3.50
C LEU A 132 40.61 -29.38 -2.78
N ALA A 133 40.37 -28.13 -3.19
CA ALA A 133 39.36 -27.28 -2.59
C ALA A 133 37.95 -27.80 -2.86
N VAL A 134 37.14 -27.90 -1.81
CA VAL A 134 35.74 -28.36 -1.87
C VAL A 134 34.83 -27.26 -1.34
N TRP A 135 33.74 -27.00 -2.07
CA TRP A 135 32.72 -26.06 -1.62
C TRP A 135 31.85 -26.70 -0.54
N ASN A 136 31.80 -26.09 0.64
CA ASN A 136 30.94 -26.51 1.74
C ASN A 136 29.64 -25.70 1.73
N GLU A 137 28.54 -26.29 1.26
CA GLU A 137 27.24 -25.61 1.19
C GLU A 137 26.65 -25.22 2.54
N VAL A 138 27.00 -25.93 3.61
CA VAL A 138 26.47 -25.66 4.96
C VAL A 138 27.13 -24.41 5.54
N LYS A 139 28.45 -24.28 5.38
CA LYS A 139 29.20 -23.12 5.86
C LYS A 139 29.26 -21.97 4.85
N LYS A 140 28.95 -22.25 3.58
CA LYS A 140 29.06 -21.35 2.42
C LYS A 140 30.49 -20.84 2.20
N GLU A 141 31.46 -21.73 2.35
CA GLU A 141 32.88 -21.43 2.27
C GLU A 141 33.64 -22.52 1.49
N TRP A 142 34.77 -22.14 0.90
CA TRP A 142 35.72 -23.09 0.31
C TRP A 142 36.59 -23.68 1.41
N GLU A 143 36.62 -25.00 1.52
CA GLU A 143 37.46 -25.72 2.47
C GLU A 143 38.54 -26.51 1.72
N ILE A 144 39.77 -26.46 2.23
CA ILE A 144 40.86 -27.33 1.77
C ILE A 144 41.02 -28.43 2.83
N PRO A 145 40.79 -29.71 2.49
CA PRO A 145 40.98 -30.81 3.42
C PRO A 145 42.41 -30.82 3.97
N ASN A 146 42.54 -31.04 5.28
CA ASN A 146 43.83 -31.09 5.98
C ASN A 146 44.67 -29.79 5.91
N ALA A 147 44.03 -28.64 5.63
CA ALA A 147 44.73 -27.34 5.64
C ALA A 147 45.46 -27.05 6.96
N HIS A 148 44.92 -27.52 8.08
CA HIS A 148 45.54 -27.42 9.42
C HIS A 148 46.87 -28.16 9.58
N LEU A 149 47.18 -29.09 8.66
CA LEU A 149 48.48 -29.76 8.60
C LEU A 149 49.48 -29.04 7.68
N ALA A 150 49.03 -28.02 6.94
CA ALA A 150 49.93 -27.14 6.21
C ALA A 150 50.60 -26.18 7.22
N GLY A 151 51.91 -25.95 7.05
CA GLY A 151 52.83 -25.45 8.08
C GLY A 151 52.47 -24.16 8.83
N ASN A 152 51.48 -23.39 8.37
CA ASN A 152 51.05 -22.14 9.02
C ASN A 152 50.22 -22.36 10.30
N GLU A 153 49.50 -23.48 10.44
CA GLU A 153 48.72 -23.79 11.66
C GLU A 153 49.47 -24.74 12.62
N VAL A 154 50.51 -25.42 12.12
CA VAL A 154 51.33 -26.35 12.90
C VAL A 154 52.18 -25.63 13.94
N GLU A 155 52.65 -24.41 13.67
CA GLU A 155 53.41 -23.60 14.63
C GLU A 155 52.62 -23.25 15.90
N GLY A 156 51.32 -22.96 15.76
CA GLY A 156 50.45 -22.64 16.90
C GLY A 156 50.21 -23.86 17.81
N LEU A 157 49.96 -25.02 17.21
CA LEU A 157 49.72 -26.28 17.93
C LEU A 157 50.99 -26.78 18.65
N LEU A 158 52.17 -26.57 18.07
CA LEU A 158 53.45 -26.91 18.72
C LEU A 158 53.71 -26.05 19.96
N TYR A 159 53.33 -24.77 19.93
CA TYR A 159 53.49 -23.86 21.06
C TYR A 159 52.56 -24.24 22.23
N GLU A 160 51.31 -24.59 21.95
CA GLU A 160 50.36 -25.07 22.96
C GLU A 160 50.76 -26.42 23.55
N ALA A 161 51.23 -27.36 22.72
CA ALA A 161 51.73 -28.65 23.18
C ALA A 161 52.97 -28.49 24.10
N ALA A 162 53.89 -27.58 23.74
CA ALA A 162 55.05 -27.28 24.58
C ALA A 162 54.64 -26.69 25.95
N ALA A 163 53.65 -25.80 25.97
CA ALA A 163 53.13 -25.20 27.20
C ALA A 163 52.48 -26.24 28.12
N GLN A 164 51.73 -27.20 27.56
CA GLN A 164 51.12 -28.30 28.33
C GLN A 164 52.17 -29.24 28.95
N VAL A 165 53.20 -29.59 28.19
CA VAL A 165 54.31 -30.43 28.70
C VAL A 165 55.01 -29.75 29.88
N GLN A 166 55.22 -28.43 29.80
CA GLN A 166 55.86 -27.65 30.86
C GLN A 166 55.00 -27.59 32.13
N GLN A 167 53.69 -27.41 32.01
CA GLN A 167 52.76 -27.47 33.14
C GLN A 167 52.74 -28.87 33.79
N GLN A 168 52.74 -29.93 32.99
CA GLN A 168 52.76 -31.30 33.50
C GLN A 168 54.03 -31.59 34.30
N GLN A 169 55.19 -31.11 33.83
CA GLN A 169 56.45 -31.25 34.56
C GLN A 169 56.43 -30.49 35.89
N GLN A 170 55.88 -29.28 35.93
CA GLN A 170 55.73 -28.53 37.19
C GLN A 170 54.81 -29.25 38.19
N GLN A 171 53.70 -29.82 37.72
CA GLN A 171 52.81 -30.60 38.57
C GLN A 171 53.49 -31.87 39.12
N GLN A 172 54.28 -32.57 38.31
CA GLN A 172 55.04 -33.74 38.77
C GLN A 172 56.10 -33.35 39.82
N GLN A 173 56.79 -32.23 39.63
CA GLN A 173 57.75 -31.72 40.63
C GLN A 173 57.06 -31.36 41.95
N GLN A 174 55.89 -30.73 41.91
CA GLN A 174 55.10 -30.44 43.11
C GLN A 174 54.64 -31.71 43.83
N GLN A 175 54.20 -32.74 43.09
CA GLN A 175 53.82 -34.04 43.68
C GLN A 175 55.01 -34.74 44.33
N GLN A 176 56.20 -34.70 43.72
CA GLN A 176 57.42 -35.27 44.31
C GLN A 176 57.81 -34.52 45.60
N GLN A 177 57.70 -33.20 45.63
CA GLN A 177 57.95 -32.41 46.85
C GLN A 177 56.95 -32.73 47.96
N GLN A 178 55.66 -32.93 47.63
CA GLN A 178 54.65 -33.33 48.60
C GLN A 178 54.88 -34.73 49.17
N GLN A 179 55.35 -35.68 48.35
CA GLN A 179 55.71 -37.03 48.83
C GLN A 179 56.92 -37.03 49.76
N GLN A 180 57.89 -36.13 49.55
CA GLN A 180 59.04 -35.98 50.45
C GLN A 180 58.69 -35.32 51.79
N GLN A 181 57.58 -34.57 51.86
CA GLN A 181 57.10 -33.93 53.09
C GLN A 181 56.17 -34.80 53.94
N GLN A 182 55.83 -36.03 53.51
CA GLN A 182 55.09 -36.94 54.38
C GLN A 182 56.01 -37.46 55.50
N PRO A 183 55.73 -37.16 56.78
CA PRO A 183 56.52 -37.70 57.88
C PRO A 183 56.32 -39.22 57.89
N ARG A 184 57.43 -39.98 57.89
CA ARG A 184 57.38 -41.41 58.16
C ARG A 184 56.79 -41.61 59.56
N CYS A 185 55.52 -41.97 59.66
CA CYS A 185 54.94 -42.45 60.91
C CYS A 185 55.74 -43.68 61.34
N PHE A 186 56.58 -43.49 62.36
CA PHE A 186 57.28 -44.55 63.06
C PHE A 186 56.23 -45.40 63.79
N ASN A 187 55.96 -46.60 63.29
CA ASN A 187 55.31 -47.62 64.11
C ASN A 187 56.38 -48.22 65.03
N ALA A 188 56.28 -47.86 66.30
CA ALA A 188 56.98 -48.51 67.39
C ALA A 188 56.49 -49.97 67.53
N VAL A 189 57.42 -50.90 67.45
CA VAL A 189 57.29 -52.23 68.05
C VAL A 189 58.49 -52.38 68.98
N VAL A 190 58.27 -52.13 70.28
CA VAL A 190 58.62 -52.96 71.45
C VAL A 190 57.81 -52.41 72.62
#